data_AF-A0A522M1K6-F1
#
_entry.id   AF-A0A522M1K6-F1
#
_cell.length_a   1.000
_cell.length_b   1.000
_cell.length_c   1.000
_cell.angle_alpha   90.00
_cell.angle_beta   90.00
_cell.angle_gamma   90.00
#
_symmetry.space_group_name_H-M   'P 1'
#
loop_
_entity.id
_entity.type
_entity.pdbx_description
1 polymer ?
#
loop_
_entity_poly.entity_id
_entity_poly.type
_entity_poly.pdbx_seq_one_letter_code
_entity_poly.pdbx_strand_id
1 'polypeptide(L)'
;MHRIVADRGRCAAQPQDAGKLLELTQAMLAAAEQGDWDRLAGLESERSRLIAACFGPTRPQADTAAMVGCIRQMLDLDRKVIAIAEDGLRDIAGEIAGLERGRRAHRAYGDAAK
;
A
#
# COMPACT_ATOMS: atom_id res chain seq x y z
N MET A 1 -13.53 44.97 -23.54
CA MET A 1 -12.31 44.12 -23.58
C MET A 1 -12.10 43.51 -22.19
N HIS A 2 -12.73 42.37 -21.91
CA HIS A 2 -12.51 41.64 -20.65
C HIS A 2 -11.73 40.36 -20.96
N ARG A 3 -10.48 40.29 -20.47
CA ARG A 3 -9.76 39.03 -20.31
C ARG A 3 -10.46 38.22 -19.24
N ILE A 4 -11.22 37.21 -19.63
CA ILE A 4 -11.54 36.08 -18.76
C ILE A 4 -10.58 34.99 -19.18
N VAL A 5 -9.56 34.78 -18.34
CA VAL A 5 -8.66 33.64 -18.41
C VAL A 5 -9.54 32.40 -18.31
N ALA A 6 -9.70 31.68 -19.42
CA ALA A 6 -10.36 30.40 -19.47
C ALA A 6 -9.42 29.36 -18.83
N ASP A 7 -9.40 29.34 -17.51
CA ASP A 7 -8.99 28.18 -16.73
C ASP A 7 -10.08 27.11 -16.87
N ARG A 8 -10.11 26.44 -18.03
CA ARG A 8 -11.06 25.35 -18.33
C ARG A 8 -10.27 24.14 -18.83
N GLY A 9 -10.19 23.11 -17.97
CA GLY A 9 -10.24 21.74 -18.48
C GLY A 9 -9.13 20.76 -18.10
N ARG A 10 -8.42 20.89 -16.97
CA ARG A 10 -7.70 19.72 -16.41
C ARG A 10 -8.69 18.84 -15.63
N CYS A 11 -9.58 18.15 -16.34
CA CYS A 11 -10.64 17.31 -15.74
C CYS A 11 -10.74 15.94 -16.43
N ALA A 12 -9.59 15.33 -16.69
CA ALA A 12 -9.46 13.92 -16.98
C ALA A 12 -8.49 13.35 -15.95
N ALA A 13 -8.69 12.11 -15.50
CA ALA A 13 -7.57 11.34 -14.98
C ALA A 13 -6.57 11.26 -16.13
N GLN A 14 -5.57 12.14 -16.10
CA GLN A 14 -4.58 12.22 -17.15
C GLN A 14 -3.80 10.91 -17.11
N PRO A 15 -3.26 10.38 -18.22
CA PRO A 15 -2.42 9.17 -18.20
C PRO A 15 -1.27 9.26 -17.19
N GLN A 16 -0.85 10.48 -16.83
CA GLN A 16 0.08 10.78 -15.74
C GLN A 16 -0.42 10.35 -14.34
N ASP A 17 -1.74 10.33 -14.08
CA ASP A 17 -2.32 9.94 -12.78
C ASP A 17 -2.29 8.43 -12.60
N ALA A 18 -2.52 7.68 -13.69
CA ALA A 18 -2.36 6.23 -13.71
C ALA A 18 -0.90 5.80 -13.57
N GLY A 19 0.03 6.51 -14.23
CA GLY A 19 1.47 6.33 -14.04
C GLY A 19 1.91 6.59 -12.60
N LYS A 20 1.44 7.70 -12.02
CA LYS A 20 1.75 8.06 -10.63
C LYS A 20 1.18 7.07 -9.61
N LEU A 21 -0.03 6.53 -9.85
CA LEU A 21 -0.58 5.46 -9.02
C LEU A 21 0.29 4.20 -9.08
N LEU A 22 0.77 3.83 -10.26
CA LEU A 22 1.65 2.67 -10.42
C LEU A 22 3.00 2.88 -9.71
N GLU A 23 3.60 4.07 -9.84
CA GLU A 23 4.83 4.44 -9.14
C GLU A 23 4.68 4.37 -7.61
N LEU A 24 3.56 4.89 -7.08
CA LEU A 24 3.26 4.80 -5.65
C LEU A 24 3.15 3.35 -5.19
N THR A 25 2.44 2.51 -5.96
CA THR A 25 2.29 1.08 -5.61
C THR A 25 3.62 0.31 -5.72
N GLN A 26 4.50 0.66 -6.66
CA GLN A 26 5.86 0.09 -6.73
C GLN A 26 6.72 0.52 -5.53
N ALA A 27 6.63 1.80 -5.13
CA ALA A 27 7.32 2.29 -3.95
C ALA A 27 6.81 1.64 -2.65
N MET A 28 5.51 1.33 -2.58
CA MET A 28 4.93 0.56 -1.47
C MET A 28 5.50 -0.84 -1.41
N LEU A 29 5.60 -1.54 -2.54
CA LEU A 29 6.22 -2.87 -2.59
C LEU A 29 7.68 -2.82 -2.08
N ALA A 30 8.46 -1.86 -2.55
CA ALA A 30 9.84 -1.70 -2.09
C ALA A 30 9.93 -1.40 -0.57
N ALA A 31 9.02 -0.60 -0.02
CA ALA A 31 8.96 -0.31 1.42
C ALA A 31 8.60 -1.56 2.22
N ALA A 32 7.64 -2.36 1.74
CA ALA A 32 7.26 -3.64 2.36
C ALA A 32 8.42 -4.65 2.33
N GLU A 33 9.12 -4.78 1.20
CA GLU A 33 10.31 -5.66 1.07
C GLU A 33 11.45 -5.26 2.02
N GLN A 34 11.55 -3.96 2.36
CA GLN A 34 12.53 -3.43 3.31
C GLN A 34 12.05 -3.44 4.77
N GLY A 35 10.78 -3.81 5.03
CA GLY A 35 10.16 -3.73 6.35
C GLY A 35 9.94 -2.30 6.86
N ASP A 36 9.98 -1.29 5.99
CA ASP A 36 9.76 0.12 6.31
C ASP A 36 8.26 0.45 6.35
N TRP A 37 7.61 0.01 7.43
CA TRP A 37 6.16 0.08 7.59
C TRP A 37 5.62 1.52 7.70
N ASP A 38 6.39 2.43 8.29
CA ASP A 38 6.01 3.84 8.42
C ASP A 38 5.96 4.50 7.03
N ARG A 39 6.97 4.24 6.20
CA ARG A 39 6.97 4.70 4.81
C ARG A 39 5.85 4.08 4.00
N LEU A 40 5.58 2.78 4.19
CA LEU A 40 4.47 2.09 3.53
C LEU A 40 3.13 2.77 3.84
N ALA A 41 2.86 3.09 5.10
CA ALA A 41 1.63 3.75 5.52
C ALA A 41 1.49 5.18 4.94
N GLY A 42 2.61 5.93 4.86
CA GLY A 42 2.64 7.25 4.24
C GLY A 42 2.33 7.19 2.73
N LEU A 43 2.93 6.23 2.03
CA LEU A 43 2.68 6.00 0.60
C LEU A 43 1.23 5.57 0.34
N GLU A 44 0.68 4.72 1.19
CA GLU A 44 -0.71 4.27 1.04
C GLU A 44 -1.73 5.40 1.21
N SER A 45 -1.45 6.30 2.15
CA SER A 45 -2.28 7.49 2.37
C SER A 45 -2.29 8.41 1.13
N GLU A 46 -1.14 8.59 0.49
CA GLU A 46 -1.03 9.41 -0.73
C GLU A 46 -1.73 8.74 -1.92
N ARG A 47 -1.56 7.42 -2.07
CA ARG A 47 -2.23 6.64 -3.10
C ARG A 47 -3.75 6.70 -2.97
N SER A 48 -4.27 6.56 -1.75
CA SER A 48 -5.71 6.62 -1.47
C SER A 48 -6.33 7.95 -1.89
N ARG A 49 -5.64 9.07 -1.66
CA ARG A 49 -6.09 10.39 -2.09
C ARG A 49 -6.16 10.50 -3.61
N LEU A 50 -5.16 9.98 -4.31
CA LEU A 50 -5.10 10.00 -5.77
C LEU A 50 -6.16 9.11 -6.40
N ILE A 51 -6.42 7.92 -5.83
CA ILE A 51 -7.54 7.06 -6.22
C ILE A 51 -8.87 7.80 -6.08
N ALA A 52 -9.11 8.45 -4.93
CA ALA A 52 -10.35 9.19 -4.70
C ALA A 52 -10.55 10.33 -5.74
N ALA A 53 -9.48 11.03 -6.10
CA ALA A 53 -9.51 12.07 -7.13
C ALA A 53 -9.84 11.49 -8.53
N CYS A 54 -9.37 10.28 -8.83
CA CYS A 54 -9.66 9.61 -10.10
C CYS A 54 -11.15 9.25 -10.28
N PHE A 55 -11.90 8.97 -9.21
CA PHE A 55 -13.30 8.51 -9.27
C PHE A 55 -14.35 9.61 -9.00
N GLY A 56 -13.98 10.89 -9.12
CA GLY A 56 -14.90 12.03 -8.93
C GLY A 56 -16.04 12.13 -9.98
N PRO A 57 -17.13 12.87 -9.67
CA PRO A 57 -18.40 12.85 -10.41
C PRO A 57 -18.37 13.48 -11.82
N THR A 58 -17.24 14.01 -12.28
CA THR A 58 -17.14 14.73 -13.55
C THR A 58 -16.08 14.08 -14.44
N ARG A 59 -16.41 12.95 -15.05
CA ARG A 59 -15.49 12.26 -15.96
C ARG A 59 -16.06 12.20 -17.38
N PRO A 60 -15.47 12.91 -18.35
CA PRO A 60 -15.58 12.57 -19.76
C PRO A 60 -14.91 11.21 -19.99
N GLN A 61 -15.52 10.36 -20.80
CA GLN A 61 -15.10 8.98 -21.07
C GLN A 61 -13.68 8.95 -21.67
N ALA A 62 -12.66 8.85 -20.80
CA ALA A 62 -11.26 8.69 -21.19
C ALA A 62 -10.96 7.21 -21.47
N ASP A 63 -10.01 6.98 -22.39
CA ASP A 63 -9.59 5.70 -22.93
C ASP A 63 -9.48 4.58 -21.87
N THR A 64 -10.48 3.70 -21.87
CA THR A 64 -10.73 2.70 -20.83
C THR A 64 -9.70 1.58 -20.81
N ALA A 65 -9.02 1.29 -21.93
CA ALA A 65 -8.11 0.16 -22.03
C ALA A 65 -6.80 0.36 -21.23
N ALA A 66 -6.17 1.54 -21.34
CA ALA A 66 -4.92 1.85 -20.63
C ALA A 66 -5.13 1.90 -19.11
N MET A 67 -6.28 2.42 -18.68
CA MET A 67 -6.66 2.49 -17.27
C MET A 67 -6.90 1.10 -16.66
N VAL A 68 -7.55 0.21 -17.40
CA VAL A 68 -7.75 -1.20 -16.97
C VAL A 68 -6.41 -1.92 -16.80
N GLY A 69 -5.44 -1.68 -17.70
CA GLY A 69 -4.08 -2.23 -17.57
C GLY A 69 -3.38 -1.77 -16.29
N CYS A 70 -3.43 -0.48 -15.99
CA CYS A 70 -2.83 0.08 -14.77
C CYS A 70 -3.50 -0.48 -13.50
N ILE A 71 -4.84 -0.56 -13.47
CA ILE A 71 -5.57 -1.12 -12.32
C ILE A 71 -5.17 -2.58 -12.07
N ARG A 72 -5.03 -3.40 -13.13
CA ARG A 72 -4.60 -4.80 -12.98
C ARG A 72 -3.20 -4.90 -12.37
N GLN A 73 -2.26 -4.09 -12.86
CA GLN A 73 -0.90 -4.06 -12.30
C GLN A 73 -0.88 -3.61 -10.84
N MET A 74 -1.69 -2.60 -10.48
CA MET A 74 -1.82 -2.16 -9.08
C MET A 74 -2.35 -3.29 -8.19
N LEU A 75 -3.41 -3.99 -8.60
CA LEU A 75 -3.98 -5.11 -7.84
C LEU A 75 -2.99 -6.26 -7.65
N ASP A 76 -2.15 -6.55 -8.65
CA ASP A 76 -1.13 -7.58 -8.53
C ASP A 76 0.00 -7.20 -7.57
N LEU A 77 0.39 -5.92 -7.56
CA LEU A 77 1.36 -5.42 -6.59
C LEU A 77 0.77 -5.38 -5.17
N ASP A 78 -0.50 -5.03 -5.02
CA ASP A 78 -1.19 -5.02 -3.72
C ASP A 78 -1.22 -6.41 -3.08
N ARG A 79 -1.47 -7.45 -3.89
CA ARG A 79 -1.40 -8.83 -3.42
C ARG A 79 -0.02 -9.19 -2.87
N LYS A 80 1.06 -8.70 -3.49
CA LYS A 80 2.43 -8.92 -3.00
C LYS A 80 2.68 -8.20 -1.69
N VAL A 81 2.25 -6.94 -1.58
CA VAL A 81 2.37 -6.16 -0.34
C VAL A 81 1.63 -6.87 0.81
N ILE A 82 0.40 -7.34 0.56
CA ILE A 82 -0.38 -8.08 1.55
C ILE A 82 0.32 -9.37 1.98
N ALA A 83 0.85 -10.15 1.02
CA ALA A 83 1.56 -11.39 1.33
C ALA A 83 2.79 -11.13 2.23
N ILE A 84 3.59 -10.10 1.94
CA ILE A 84 4.75 -9.71 2.76
C ILE A 84 4.31 -9.30 4.16
N ALA A 85 3.23 -8.53 4.29
CA ALA A 85 2.70 -8.11 5.58
C ALA A 85 2.20 -9.31 6.42
N GLU A 86 1.51 -10.26 5.79
CA GLU A 86 1.04 -11.49 6.43
C GLU A 86 2.21 -12.37 6.90
N ASP A 87 3.26 -12.51 6.10
CA ASP A 87 4.48 -13.23 6.47
C ASP A 87 5.16 -12.58 7.68
N GLY A 88 5.37 -11.26 7.65
CA GLY A 88 5.96 -10.53 8.77
C GLY A 88 5.16 -10.67 10.07
N LEU A 89 3.83 -10.65 9.99
CA LEU A 89 2.96 -10.88 11.16
C LEU A 89 3.11 -12.30 11.71
N ARG A 90 3.19 -13.31 10.84
CA ARG A 90 3.39 -14.71 11.23
C ARG A 90 4.73 -14.90 11.95
N ASP A 91 5.79 -14.29 11.45
CA ASP A 91 7.13 -14.40 12.05
C ASP A 91 7.16 -13.81 13.46
N ILE A 92 6.65 -12.59 13.63
CA ILE A 92 6.55 -11.93 14.94
C ILE A 92 5.72 -12.77 15.92
N ALA A 93 4.57 -13.30 15.48
CA ALA A 93 3.74 -14.16 16.31
C ALA A 93 4.48 -15.44 16.73
N GLY A 94 5.28 -16.03 15.82
CA GLY A 94 6.14 -17.17 16.08
C GLY A 94 7.22 -16.87 17.13
N GLU A 95 7.88 -15.72 17.04
CA GLU A 95 8.89 -15.25 17.99
C GLU A 95 8.30 -15.06 19.39
N ILE A 96 7.16 -14.38 19.51
CA ILE A 96 6.45 -14.20 20.78
C ILE A 96 6.11 -15.55 21.41
N ALA A 97 5.55 -16.47 20.62
CA ALA A 97 5.21 -17.81 21.10
C ALA A 97 6.46 -18.58 21.56
N GLY A 98 7.60 -18.39 20.89
CA GLY A 98 8.90 -18.94 21.28
C GLY A 98 9.38 -18.41 22.62
N LEU A 99 9.34 -17.08 22.81
CA LEU A 99 9.71 -16.42 24.07
C LEU A 99 8.84 -16.90 25.23
N GLU A 100 7.53 -17.04 25.03
CA GLU A 100 6.64 -17.57 26.05
C GLU A 100 6.94 -19.02 26.45
N ARG A 101 7.25 -19.88 25.47
CA ARG A 101 7.66 -21.26 25.72
C ARG A 101 8.97 -21.31 26.50
N GLY A 102 9.95 -20.47 26.14
CA GLY A 102 11.21 -20.34 26.87
C GLY A 102 11.01 -19.90 28.32
N ARG A 103 10.13 -18.90 28.55
CA ARG A 103 9.78 -18.43 29.89
C ARG A 103 9.09 -19.52 30.73
N ARG A 104 8.20 -20.32 30.11
CA ARG A 104 7.55 -21.46 30.78
C ARG A 104 8.55 -22.56 31.14
N ALA A 105 9.46 -22.91 30.23
CA ALA A 105 10.49 -23.91 30.49
C ALA A 105 11.44 -23.48 31.62
N HIS A 106 11.88 -22.21 31.62
CA HIS A 106 12.71 -21.67 32.70
C HIS A 106 12.01 -21.71 34.07
N ARG A 107 10.70 -21.46 34.13
CA ARG A 107 9.93 -21.62 35.37
C ARG A 107 9.85 -23.09 35.82
N ALA A 108 9.51 -23.99 34.90
CA ALA A 108 9.37 -25.41 35.21
C ALA A 108 10.67 -26.05 35.71
N TYR A 109 11.81 -25.74 35.08
CA TYR A 109 13.12 -26.26 35.53
C TYR A 109 13.69 -25.51 36.74
N GLY A 110 13.36 -24.22 36.91
CA GLY A 110 13.77 -23.44 38.08
C GLY A 110 13.07 -23.86 39.37
N ASP A 111 11.79 -24.23 39.29
CA ASP A 111 11.01 -24.71 40.43
C ASP A 111 11.30 -26.17 40.78
N ALA A 112 11.74 -26.99 39.81
CA ALA A 112 12.14 -28.39 40.04
C ALA A 112 13.54 -28.54 40.67
N ALA A 113 14.30 -27.45 40.82
CA ALA A 113 15.63 -27.42 41.43
C ALA A 113 15.62 -26.90 42.89
N LYS A 114 14.44 -26.75 43.51
CA LYS A 114 14.25 -26.49 44.94
C LYS A 114 13.63 -27.70 45.63
#